data_AF-A0A224YM40-F1
#
_entry.id   AF-A0A224YM40-F1
#
_cell.length_a   1.000
_cell.length_b   1.000
_cell.length_c   1.000
_cell.angle_alpha   90.00
_cell.angle_beta   90.00
_cell.angle_gamma   90.00
#
_symmetry.space_group_name_H-M   'P 1'
#
loop_
_entity.id
_entity.type
_entity.pdbx_description
1 polymer ?
#
loop_
_entity_poly.entity_id
_entity_poly.type
_entity_poly.pdbx_seq_one_letter_code
_entity_poly.pdbx_strand_id
1 'polypeptide(L)'
;MQNMMTGWLSLAFLVAIAYVSGNTLPYGCNPVTSSSFKNTSRSLLGRFCEQLNGDAHPDWTWIGLNFKLPKCTLCCAGKSTTGPDIYYNISTLPEPVCASLKTKRKATRNSARSTKN
;
A
#
# COMPACT_ATOMS: atom_id res chain seq x y z
N MET A 1 -38.30 41.71 -31.09
CA MET A 1 -37.09 42.12 -30.34
C MET A 1 -36.84 41.07 -29.28
N GLN A 2 -35.67 40.39 -29.35
CA GLN A 2 -34.85 39.77 -28.27
C GLN A 2 -35.55 38.81 -27.27
N ASN A 3 -35.04 37.63 -26.89
CA ASN A 3 -33.80 36.89 -27.13
C ASN A 3 -34.03 35.42 -26.74
N MET A 4 -33.30 34.51 -27.38
CA MET A 4 -33.07 33.12 -26.94
C MET A 4 -32.25 33.08 -25.65
N MET A 5 -32.42 32.02 -24.83
CA MET A 5 -31.36 31.19 -24.21
C MET A 5 -31.94 30.39 -23.01
N THR A 6 -32.04 29.06 -23.07
CA THR A 6 -31.01 28.05 -22.73
C THR A 6 -30.71 27.98 -21.23
N GLY A 7 -30.88 26.79 -20.63
CA GLY A 7 -30.43 26.51 -19.27
C GLY A 7 -30.66 25.08 -18.78
N TRP A 8 -30.09 24.07 -19.46
CA TRP A 8 -29.72 22.80 -18.83
C TRP A 8 -28.60 23.04 -17.81
N LEU A 9 -28.58 22.31 -16.69
CA LEU A 9 -27.37 21.83 -15.97
C LEU A 9 -27.83 21.07 -14.70
N SER A 10 -28.02 19.75 -14.77
CA SER A 10 -26.99 18.70 -14.63
C SER A 10 -26.68 18.34 -13.18
N LEU A 11 -27.05 17.09 -12.85
CA LEU A 11 -26.53 16.19 -11.84
C LEU A 11 -25.19 16.64 -11.23
N ALA A 12 -25.18 17.02 -9.95
CA ALA A 12 -23.95 17.17 -9.20
C ALA A 12 -23.36 15.77 -8.96
N PHE A 13 -22.50 15.32 -9.88
CA PHE A 13 -21.58 14.21 -9.65
C PHE A 13 -20.63 14.63 -8.53
N LEU A 14 -20.78 14.03 -7.35
CA LEU A 14 -19.73 14.02 -6.33
C LEU A 14 -18.55 13.22 -6.88
N VAL A 15 -17.69 13.88 -7.65
CA VAL A 15 -16.39 13.33 -8.01
C VAL A 15 -15.57 13.34 -6.73
N ALA A 16 -15.44 12.17 -6.10
CA ALA A 16 -14.39 11.96 -5.13
C ALA A 16 -13.06 12.13 -5.86
N ILE A 17 -12.47 13.32 -5.78
CA ILE A 17 -11.13 13.58 -6.29
C ILE A 17 -10.20 12.80 -5.37
N ALA A 18 -9.89 11.56 -5.74
CA ALA A 18 -8.71 10.86 -5.24
C ALA A 18 -7.50 11.60 -5.83
N TYR A 19 -7.11 12.69 -5.19
CA TYR A 19 -5.87 13.39 -5.49
C TYR A 19 -4.73 12.46 -5.06
N VAL A 20 -4.26 11.65 -6.00
CA VAL A 20 -3.04 10.84 -5.84
C VAL A 20 -1.89 11.74 -6.27
N SER A 21 -1.35 12.50 -5.33
CA SER A 21 -0.06 13.17 -5.52
C SER A 21 1.02 12.32 -4.86
N GLY A 22 2.07 12.03 -5.64
CA GLY A 22 3.33 11.44 -5.17
C GLY A 22 3.57 9.96 -5.55
N ASN A 23 4.09 9.72 -6.75
CA ASN A 23 4.63 8.46 -7.30
C ASN A 23 3.63 7.45 -7.87
N THR A 24 3.78 7.21 -9.19
CA THR A 24 3.04 6.19 -9.95
C THR A 24 3.16 4.82 -9.28
N LEU A 25 2.04 4.11 -9.16
CA LEU A 25 1.99 2.74 -8.64
C LEU A 25 3.01 1.85 -9.38
N PRO A 26 4.02 1.29 -8.68
CA PRO A 26 5.01 0.44 -9.31
C PRO A 26 4.41 -0.85 -9.87
N TYR A 27 4.97 -1.34 -10.98
CA TYR A 27 4.49 -2.57 -11.62
C TYR A 27 4.48 -3.74 -10.64
N GLY A 28 3.34 -4.42 -10.55
CA GLY A 28 3.16 -5.61 -9.71
C GLY A 28 2.91 -5.33 -8.23
N CYS A 29 2.70 -4.07 -7.84
CA CYS A 29 2.11 -3.66 -6.55
C CYS A 29 0.59 -3.49 -6.68
N ASN A 30 -0.14 -3.73 -5.58
CA ASN A 30 -1.58 -3.45 -5.55
C ASN A 30 -1.83 -2.00 -5.14
N PRO A 31 -2.81 -1.32 -5.75
CA PRO A 31 -3.21 0.01 -5.31
C PRO A 31 -3.79 -0.06 -3.89
N VAL A 32 -3.55 0.99 -3.12
CA VAL A 32 -4.11 1.15 -1.77
C VAL A 32 -4.94 2.42 -1.67
N THR A 33 -5.81 2.45 -0.66
CA THR A 33 -6.60 3.64 -0.33
C THR A 33 -6.33 4.03 1.11
N SER A 34 -6.83 5.20 1.55
CA SER A 34 -6.68 5.63 2.94
C SER A 34 -7.19 4.62 3.97
N SER A 35 -8.18 3.78 3.62
CA SER A 35 -8.68 2.74 4.53
C SER A 35 -7.69 1.58 4.72
N SER A 36 -6.78 1.34 3.78
CA SER A 36 -5.72 0.32 3.86
C SER A 36 -4.73 0.57 5.01
N PHE A 37 -4.64 1.82 5.47
CA PHE A 37 -3.75 2.27 6.55
C PHE A 37 -4.42 2.22 7.93
N LYS A 38 -5.70 1.83 8.01
CA LYS A 38 -6.38 1.63 9.29
C LYS A 38 -5.80 0.39 9.96
N ASN A 39 -5.30 0.54 11.19
CA ASN A 39 -4.77 -0.52 12.07
C ASN A 39 -3.49 -1.25 11.59
N THR A 40 -2.74 -0.71 10.63
CA THR A 40 -1.67 -1.45 9.95
C THR A 40 -0.22 -1.09 10.33
N SER A 41 0.00 -0.04 11.14
CA SER A 41 1.34 0.43 11.55
C SER A 41 2.14 -0.53 12.45
N ARG A 42 1.72 -1.79 12.63
CA ARG A 42 2.40 -2.77 13.50
C ARG A 42 2.80 -4.08 12.84
N SER A 43 2.55 -4.26 11.55
CA SER A 43 3.04 -5.46 10.86
C SER A 43 4.58 -5.43 10.72
N LEU A 44 5.25 -6.59 10.73
CA LEU A 44 6.71 -6.67 10.54
C LEU A 44 7.15 -5.98 9.24
N LEU A 45 6.41 -6.19 8.16
CA LEU A 45 6.69 -5.57 6.86
C LEU A 45 6.40 -4.07 6.86
N GLY A 46 5.35 -3.61 7.57
CA GLY A 46 5.07 -2.19 7.75
C GLY A 46 6.18 -1.46 8.49
N ARG A 47 6.67 -2.03 9.60
CA ARG A 47 7.83 -1.48 10.33
C ARG A 47 9.10 -1.44 9.50
N PHE A 48 9.32 -2.46 8.67
CA PHE A 48 10.45 -2.46 7.76
C PHE A 48 10.33 -1.34 6.71
N CYS A 49 9.14 -1.13 6.15
CA CYS A 49 8.88 -0.01 5.24
C CYS A 49 9.07 1.35 5.91
N GLU A 50 8.61 1.50 7.15
CA GLU A 50 8.82 2.70 7.96
C GLU A 50 10.31 2.96 8.20
N GLN A 51 11.08 1.94 8.58
CA GLN A 51 12.52 2.07 8.79
C GLN A 51 13.27 2.50 7.51
N LEU A 52 12.84 2.03 6.34
CA LEU A 52 13.49 2.39 5.07
C LEU A 52 13.16 3.80 4.56
N ASN A 53 11.97 4.32 4.88
CA ASN A 53 11.46 5.54 4.26
C ASN A 53 11.20 6.67 5.27
N GLY A 54 11.26 6.39 6.56
CA GLY A 54 10.91 7.31 7.64
C GLY A 54 11.75 8.58 7.67
N ASP A 55 13.04 8.49 7.33
CA ASP A 55 13.91 9.68 7.29
C ASP A 55 13.49 10.67 6.20
N ALA A 56 13.03 10.17 5.04
CA ALA A 56 12.54 11.00 3.94
C ALA A 56 11.07 11.42 4.12
N HIS A 57 10.32 10.68 4.94
CA HIS A 57 8.87 10.81 5.11
C HIS A 57 8.48 10.59 6.59
N PRO A 58 8.86 11.51 7.49
CA PRO A 58 8.73 11.31 8.94
C PRO A 58 7.28 11.28 9.42
N ASP A 59 6.39 12.04 8.76
CA ASP A 59 4.97 12.15 9.15
C ASP A 59 4.07 11.20 8.35
N TRP A 60 4.57 10.00 8.01
CA TRP A 60 3.88 9.05 7.14
C TRP A 60 3.62 7.73 7.85
N THR A 61 2.45 7.14 7.60
CA THR A 61 2.12 5.78 8.04
C THR A 61 2.44 4.78 6.95
N TRP A 62 3.15 3.70 7.30
CA TRP A 62 3.68 2.73 6.32
C TRP A 62 3.05 1.35 6.46
N ILE A 63 2.79 0.73 5.30
CA ILE A 63 2.33 -0.65 5.20
C ILE A 63 3.16 -1.42 4.18
N GLY A 64 3.42 -2.69 4.47
CA GLY A 64 4.10 -3.60 3.56
C GLY A 64 3.13 -4.56 2.89
N LEU A 65 3.20 -4.66 1.56
CA LEU A 65 2.26 -5.39 0.70
C LEU A 65 2.98 -6.24 -0.34
N ASN A 66 2.23 -7.13 -0.99
CA ASN A 66 2.67 -7.88 -2.17
C ASN A 66 4.03 -8.59 -1.99
N PHE A 67 4.33 -9.13 -0.79
CA PHE A 67 5.60 -9.80 -0.53
C PHE A 67 5.77 -11.05 -1.43
N LYS A 68 6.81 -11.06 -2.26
CA LYS A 68 7.08 -12.10 -3.26
C LYS A 68 8.33 -12.90 -2.91
N LEU A 69 8.15 -14.20 -2.73
CA LEU A 69 9.23 -15.19 -2.66
C LEU A 69 9.49 -15.81 -4.05
N PRO A 70 10.72 -16.23 -4.37
CA PRO A 70 11.92 -16.28 -3.52
C PRO A 70 12.73 -14.98 -3.49
N LYS A 71 12.39 -14.00 -4.33
CA LYS A 71 13.12 -12.73 -4.54
C LYS A 71 13.08 -11.77 -3.34
N CYS A 72 12.25 -12.05 -2.34
CA CYS A 72 12.14 -11.27 -1.11
C CYS A 72 11.75 -9.81 -1.36
N THR A 73 11.06 -9.53 -2.45
CA THR A 73 10.62 -8.17 -2.79
C THR A 73 9.27 -7.88 -2.16
N LEU A 74 9.09 -6.63 -1.76
CA LEU A 74 7.93 -6.13 -1.05
C LEU A 74 7.56 -4.76 -1.64
N CYS A 75 6.27 -4.48 -1.73
CA CYS A 75 5.76 -3.15 -2.05
C CYS A 75 5.47 -2.40 -0.74
N CYS A 76 6.21 -1.34 -0.48
CA CYS A 76 5.92 -0.40 0.58
C CYS A 76 4.94 0.66 0.06
N ALA A 77 3.88 0.91 0.81
CA ALA A 77 3.01 2.05 0.59
C ALA A 77 3.02 2.91 1.85
N GLY A 78 3.23 4.21 1.68
CA GLY A 78 3.20 5.22 2.73
C GLY A 78 2.02 6.15 2.50
N LYS A 79 1.38 6.60 3.57
CA LYS A 79 0.34 7.64 3.53
C LYS A 79 0.75 8.81 4.41
N SER A 80 0.66 10.02 3.87
CA SER A 80 0.84 11.24 4.65
C SER A 80 -0.21 11.34 5.78
N THR A 81 0.21 11.70 6.99
CA THR A 81 -0.69 11.94 8.12
C THR A 81 -1.41 13.29 8.01
N THR A 82 -0.87 14.23 7.23
CA THR A 82 -1.39 15.59 7.07
C THR A 82 -2.16 15.78 5.76
N GLY A 83 -2.11 14.81 4.84
CA GLY A 83 -2.69 14.91 3.51
C GLY A 83 -3.26 13.61 2.93
N PRO A 84 -3.85 13.68 1.72
CA PRO A 84 -4.38 12.50 1.03
C PRO A 84 -3.28 11.69 0.33
N ASP A 85 -2.05 12.20 0.26
CA ASP A 85 -0.97 11.65 -0.54
C ASP A 85 -0.59 10.21 -0.13
N ILE A 86 -0.33 9.40 -1.15
CA ILE A 86 0.11 8.02 -1.02
C ILE A 86 1.35 7.84 -1.87
N TYR A 87 2.41 7.34 -1.26
CA TYR A 87 3.71 7.10 -1.86
C TYR A 87 3.96 5.61 -1.94
N TYR A 88 4.63 5.17 -3.00
CA TYR A 88 5.00 3.79 -3.21
C TYR A 88 6.50 3.62 -3.39
N ASN A 89 7.03 2.53 -2.85
CA ASN A 89 8.40 2.09 -3.05
C ASN A 89 8.46 0.56 -3.14
N ILE A 90 9.34 0.03 -4.01
CA ILE A 90 9.65 -1.40 -4.02
C ILE A 90 10.98 -1.59 -3.29
N SER A 91 10.98 -2.48 -2.31
CA SER A 91 12.18 -2.79 -1.54
C SER A 91 12.43 -4.28 -1.47
N THR A 92 13.70 -4.65 -1.42
CA THR A 92 14.14 -6.03 -1.20
C THR A 92 14.49 -6.20 0.27
N LEU A 93 13.92 -7.21 0.92
CA LEU A 93 14.26 -7.48 2.32
C LEU A 93 15.70 -8.00 2.44
N PRO A 94 16.40 -7.68 3.54
CA PRO A 94 17.65 -8.33 3.89
C PRO A 94 17.48 -9.85 3.96
N GLU A 95 18.54 -10.55 3.53
CA GLU A 95 18.60 -12.01 3.51
C GLU A 95 18.16 -12.69 4.82
N PRO A 96 18.60 -12.27 6.03
CA PRO A 96 18.18 -12.91 7.28
C PRO A 96 16.68 -12.79 7.54
N VAL A 97 16.09 -11.61 7.26
CA VAL A 97 14.64 -11.38 7.43
C VAL A 97 13.87 -12.22 6.43
N CYS A 98 14.34 -12.29 5.18
CA CYS A 98 13.70 -13.11 4.17
C CYS A 98 13.79 -14.61 4.47
N ALA A 99 14.94 -15.09 4.94
CA ALA A 99 15.12 -16.49 5.34
C ALA A 99 14.14 -16.87 6.46
N SER A 100 13.98 -16.01 7.47
CA SER A 100 13.00 -16.21 8.55
C SER A 100 11.56 -16.32 8.01
N LEU A 101 11.17 -15.44 7.08
CA LEU A 101 9.85 -15.49 6.45
C LEU A 101 9.63 -16.73 5.55
N LYS A 102 10.67 -17.18 4.84
CA LYS A 102 10.65 -18.43 4.07
C LYS A 102 10.39 -19.63 4.98
N THR A 103 11.09 -19.72 6.11
CA THR A 103 10.95 -20.81 7.08
C THR A 103 9.57 -20.84 7.73
N LYS A 104 9.04 -19.67 8.16
CA LYS A 104 7.68 -19.57 8.70
C LYS A 104 6.63 -20.08 7.71
N ARG A 105 6.74 -19.68 6.43
CA ARG A 105 5.78 -20.13 5.39
C ARG A 105 5.84 -21.64 5.14
N LYS A 106 7.03 -22.25 5.23
CA LYS A 106 7.20 -23.71 5.12
C LYS A 106 6.54 -24.43 6.30
N ALA A 107 6.75 -23.94 7.52
CA ALA A 107 6.13 -24.49 8.73
C ALA A 107 4.59 -24.44 8.69
N THR A 108 4.01 -23.29 8.30
CA THR A 108 2.55 -23.15 8.16
C THR A 108 1.97 -24.12 7.13
N ARG A 109 2.64 -24.31 5.98
CA ARG A 109 2.18 -25.29 4.98
C ARG A 109 2.21 -26.72 5.49
N ASN A 110 3.26 -27.09 6.22
CA ASN A 110 3.38 -28.45 6.76
C ASN A 110 2.34 -28.71 7.85
N SER A 111 2.07 -27.72 8.70
CA SER A 111 1.02 -27.79 9.73
C SER A 111 -0.38 -27.92 9.12
N ALA A 112 -0.70 -27.12 8.10
CA ALA A 112 -1.99 -27.21 7.38
C ALA A 112 -2.17 -28.52 6.60
N ARG A 113 -1.07 -29.19 6.22
CA ARG A 113 -1.10 -30.51 5.59
C ARG A 113 -1.33 -31.64 6.60
N SER A 114 -0.81 -31.48 7.81
CA SER A 114 -0.92 -32.48 8.88
C SER A 114 -2.32 -32.55 9.51
N THR A 115 -3.09 -31.46 9.50
CA THR A 115 -4.46 -31.42 10.03
C THR A 115 -5.54 -31.90 9.04
N LYS A 116 -5.13 -32.37 7.86
CA LYS A 116 -6.03 -32.82 6.79
C LYS A 116 -5.95 -34.34 6.54
N ASN A 117 -5.20 -35.07 7.36
CA ASN A 117 -5.03 -36.52 7.35
C ASN A 117 -5.63 -37.15 8.60
#